data_AF-A0A377ZTK5-F1
#
_entry.id   AF-A0A377ZTK5-F1
#
_cell.length_a   1.000
_cell.length_b   1.000
_cell.length_c   1.000
_cell.angle_alpha   90.00
_cell.angle_beta   90.00
_cell.angle_gamma   90.00
#
_symmetry.space_group_name_H-M   'P 1'
#
loop_
_entity.id
_entity.type
_entity.pdbx_description
1 polymer ?
#
loop_
_entity_poly.entity_id
_entity_poly.type
_entity_poly.pdbx_seq_one_letter_code
_entity_poly.pdbx_strand_id
1 'polypeptide(L)'
;MALWGGRFTQAADQRFKQFNDSLRFDYRLAEQDIVGSVAWSKALVTVGVLSAAEQQQLEEALNVLLEEGARQSAANPRQRCRRYSQLGGRQADR
;
A
#
# COMPACT_ATOMS: atom_id res chain seq x y z
N MET A 1 -1.17 0.48 -10.73
CA MET A 1 0.06 -0.28 -11.02
C MET A 1 0.04 -1.55 -10.18
N ALA A 2 0.46 -2.69 -10.75
CA ALA A 2 0.63 -3.93 -10.00
C ALA A 2 2.10 -4.04 -9.54
N LEU A 3 2.32 -4.57 -8.33
CA LEU A 3 3.67 -4.79 -7.77
C LEU A 3 4.48 -5.84 -8.55
N TRP A 4 3.78 -6.64 -9.36
CA TRP A 4 4.31 -7.72 -10.17
C TRP A 4 3.63 -7.63 -11.53
N GLY A 5 4.39 -7.72 -12.61
CA GLY A 5 3.86 -7.50 -13.95
C GLY A 5 4.87 -7.54 -15.08
N GLY A 6 6.18 -7.42 -14.79
CA GLY A 6 7.22 -7.41 -15.83
C GLY A 6 7.28 -8.64 -16.73
N ARG A 7 6.65 -9.77 -16.35
CA ARG A 7 6.56 -10.99 -17.16
C ARG A 7 5.26 -11.14 -17.95
N PHE A 8 4.23 -10.37 -17.65
CA PHE A 8 2.91 -10.49 -18.29
C PHE A 8 2.70 -9.37 -19.30
N THR A 9 2.21 -9.71 -20.48
CA THR A 9 1.93 -8.75 -21.55
C THR A 9 0.50 -8.19 -21.50
N GLN A 10 -0.39 -8.84 -20.76
CA GLN A 10 -1.81 -8.45 -20.63
C GLN A 10 -2.18 -8.21 -19.17
N ALA A 11 -3.20 -7.37 -18.96
CA ALA A 11 -3.76 -7.13 -17.63
C ALA A 11 -4.58 -8.34 -17.14
N ALA A 12 -4.63 -8.52 -15.82
CA ALA A 12 -5.48 -9.53 -15.21
C ALA A 12 -6.98 -9.20 -15.40
N ASP A 13 -7.80 -10.22 -15.62
CA ASP A 13 -9.26 -10.10 -15.63
C ASP A 13 -9.76 -9.50 -14.30
N GLN A 14 -10.75 -8.61 -14.36
CA GLN A 14 -11.28 -7.93 -13.17
C GLN A 14 -11.86 -8.90 -12.13
N ARG A 15 -12.49 -10.00 -12.58
CA ARG A 15 -13.05 -11.02 -11.69
C ARG A 15 -11.93 -11.77 -10.97
N PHE A 16 -10.84 -12.05 -11.68
CA PHE A 16 -9.66 -12.68 -11.09
C PHE A 16 -9.02 -11.77 -10.04
N LYS A 17 -8.90 -10.47 -10.34
CA LYS A 17 -8.39 -9.49 -9.37
C LYS A 17 -9.24 -9.43 -8.10
N GLN A 18 -10.56 -9.30 -8.24
CA GLN A 18 -11.48 -9.25 -7.07
C GLN A 18 -11.43 -10.52 -6.23
N PHE A 19 -11.21 -11.68 -6.88
CA PHE A 19 -11.07 -12.95 -6.19
C PHE A 19 -9.72 -13.05 -5.44
N ASN A 20 -8.64 -12.54 -6.03
CA ASN A 20 -7.29 -12.62 -5.46
C ASN A 20 -7.00 -11.54 -4.40
N ASP A 21 -7.63 -10.37 -4.50
CA ASP A 21 -7.37 -9.23 -3.61
C ASP A 21 -7.74 -9.55 -2.14
N SER A 22 -6.71 -9.62 -1.28
CA SER A 22 -6.87 -9.87 0.17
C SER A 22 -7.08 -8.60 1.00
N LEU A 23 -6.93 -7.42 0.38
CA LEU A 23 -6.96 -6.12 1.05
C LEU A 23 -8.24 -5.89 1.89
N ARG A 24 -9.36 -6.51 1.50
CA ARG A 24 -10.63 -6.46 2.23
C ARG A 24 -10.54 -6.95 3.69
N PHE A 25 -9.53 -7.74 4.04
CA PHE A 25 -9.27 -8.20 5.41
C PHE A 25 -7.85 -7.89 5.90
N ASP A 26 -6.85 -7.91 5.01
CA ASP A 26 -5.44 -7.69 5.37
C ASP A 26 -5.11 -6.25 5.76
N TYR A 27 -5.96 -5.28 5.40
CA TYR A 27 -5.78 -3.88 5.81
C TYR A 27 -5.70 -3.69 7.34
N ARG A 28 -6.13 -4.67 8.14
CA ARG A 28 -5.92 -4.70 9.60
C ARG A 28 -4.45 -4.77 10.00
N LEU A 29 -3.60 -5.25 9.10
CA LEU A 29 -2.15 -5.41 9.29
C LEU A 29 -1.35 -4.19 8.80
N ALA A 30 -2.01 -3.11 8.36
CA ALA A 30 -1.34 -1.94 7.79
C ALA A 30 -0.35 -1.30 8.77
N GLU A 31 -0.66 -1.25 10.06
CA GLU A 31 0.25 -0.71 11.08
C GLU A 31 1.52 -1.55 11.19
N GLN A 32 1.38 -2.88 11.21
CA GLN A 32 2.50 -3.81 11.28
C GLN A 32 3.37 -3.77 10.01
N ASP A 33 2.73 -3.65 8.83
CA ASP A 33 3.41 -3.54 7.54
C ASP A 33 4.26 -2.26 7.44
N ILE A 34 3.71 -1.13 7.92
CA ILE A 34 4.44 0.16 7.96
C ILE A 34 5.62 0.09 8.93
N VAL A 35 5.42 -0.42 10.15
CA VAL A 35 6.51 -0.58 11.13
C VAL A 35 7.60 -1.51 10.60
N GLY A 36 7.22 -2.61 9.96
CA GLY A 36 8.15 -3.52 9.29
C GLY A 36 8.92 -2.83 8.16
N SER A 37 8.25 -2.00 7.37
CA SER A 37 8.86 -1.23 6.28
C SER A 37 9.88 -0.20 6.79
N VAL A 38 9.64 0.46 7.92
CA VAL A 38 10.62 1.37 8.56
C VAL A 38 11.84 0.59 9.04
N ALA A 39 11.66 -0.58 9.66
CA ALA A 39 12.78 -1.43 10.08
C ALA A 39 13.59 -1.91 8.86
N TRP A 40 12.91 -2.27 7.78
CA TRP A 40 13.54 -2.71 6.54
C TRP A 40 14.34 -1.58 5.86
N SER A 41 13.81 -0.35 5.84
CA SER A 41 14.54 0.80 5.28
C SER A 41 15.85 1.07 6.03
N LYS A 42 15.86 0.92 7.37
CA LYS A 42 17.08 0.99 8.20
C LYS A 42 18.07 -0.11 7.84
N ALA A 43 17.59 -1.34 7.61
CA ALA A 43 18.45 -2.45 7.18
C ALA A 43 19.10 -2.15 5.82
N LEU A 44 18.37 -1.55 4.87
CA LEU A 44 18.91 -1.21 3.54
C LEU A 44 20.03 -0.17 3.57
N VAL A 45 20.06 0.72 4.57
CA VAL A 45 21.19 1.64 4.78
C VAL A 45 22.45 0.87 5.18
N THR A 46 22.33 -0.17 6.01
CA THR A 46 23.48 -0.95 6.49
C THR A 46 24.24 -1.65 5.36
N VAL A 47 23.53 -1.98 4.27
CA VAL A 47 24.09 -2.64 3.08
C VAL A 47 24.35 -1.66 1.93
N GLY A 48 24.18 -0.36 2.15
CA GLY A 48 24.48 0.70 1.17
C GLY A 48 23.51 0.76 -0.02
N VAL A 49 22.32 0.15 0.09
CA VAL A 49 21.28 0.27 -0.95
C VAL A 49 20.59 1.62 -0.89
N LEU A 50 20.42 2.18 0.33
CA LEU A 50 19.90 3.51 0.57
C LEU A 50 20.95 4.38 1.24
N SER A 51 20.98 5.66 0.91
CA SER A 51 21.67 6.67 1.70
C SER A 51 20.89 6.98 2.99
N ALA A 52 21.58 7.56 3.99
CA ALA A 52 20.93 7.98 5.23
C ALA A 52 19.84 9.05 4.98
N ALA A 53 20.04 9.94 4.01
CA ALA A 53 19.06 10.96 3.65
C ALA A 53 17.79 10.35 3.03
N GLU A 54 17.95 9.38 2.11
CA GLU A 54 16.82 8.68 1.51
C GLU A 54 16.05 7.86 2.55
N GLN A 55 16.74 7.19 3.47
CA GLN A 55 16.09 6.43 4.53
C GLN A 55 15.29 7.32 5.47
N GLN A 56 15.84 8.48 5.86
CA GLN A 56 15.15 9.45 6.70
C GLN A 56 13.86 9.95 6.02
N GLN A 57 13.93 10.29 4.73
CA GLN A 57 12.76 10.69 3.95
C GLN A 57 11.70 9.58 3.87
N LEU A 58 12.14 8.33 3.70
CA LEU A 58 11.24 7.17 3.66
C LEU A 58 10.54 6.94 5.00
N GLU A 59 11.29 7.02 6.10
CA GLU A 59 10.75 6.87 7.46
C GLU A 59 9.73 7.97 7.80
N GLU A 60 10.02 9.22 7.45
CA GLU A 60 9.08 10.34 7.61
C GLU A 60 7.78 10.11 6.82
N ALA A 61 7.88 9.73 5.55
CA ALA A 61 6.70 9.45 4.72
C ALA A 61 5.87 8.28 5.26
N LEU A 62 6.51 7.21 5.72
CA LEU A 62 5.85 6.06 6.31
C LEU A 62 5.12 6.40 7.62
N ASN A 63 5.72 7.26 8.46
CA ASN A 63 5.07 7.72 9.69
C ASN A 63 3.85 8.60 9.40
N VAL A 64 3.90 9.46 8.39
CA VAL A 64 2.72 10.22 7.93
C VAL A 64 1.60 9.27 7.49
N LEU A 65 1.92 8.23 6.72
CA LEU A 65 0.92 7.23 6.30
C LEU A 65 0.31 6.47 7.49
N LEU A 66 1.10 6.18 8.52
CA LEU A 66 0.62 5.54 9.74
C LEU A 66 -0.40 6.43 10.47
N GLU A 67 -0.10 7.71 10.63
CA GLU A 67 -1.01 8.68 11.24
C GLU A 67 -2.30 8.84 10.45
N GLU A 68 -2.22 8.89 9.12
CA GLU A 68 -3.40 8.97 8.25
C GLU A 68 -4.27 7.71 8.37
N GLY A 69 -3.66 6.52 8.38
CA GLY A 69 -4.35 5.24 8.56
C GLY A 69 -5.07 5.14 9.91
N ALA A 70 -4.42 5.61 10.98
CA ALA A 70 -5.00 5.68 12.32
C ALA A 70 -6.20 6.64 12.37
N ARG A 71 -6.06 7.85 11.78
CA ARG A 71 -7.11 8.87 11.73
C ARG A 71 -8.34 8.37 10.96
N GLN A 72 -8.14 7.66 9.85
CA GLN A 72 -9.23 7.07 9.07
C GLN A 72 -9.93 5.92 9.80
N SER A 73 -9.19 5.12 10.57
CA SER A 73 -9.75 4.06 11.41
C SER A 73 -10.62 4.61 12.54
N ALA A 74 -10.26 5.76 13.12
CA ALA A 74 -11.05 6.44 14.14
C ALA A 74 -12.31 7.13 13.57
N ALA A 75 -12.24 7.65 12.35
CA ALA A 75 -13.31 8.46 11.76
C ALA A 75 -14.47 7.65 11.15
N ASN A 76 -14.26 6.41 10.67
CA ASN A 76 -15.34 5.62 10.09
C ASN A 76 -15.11 4.09 10.11
N PRO A 77 -15.60 3.38 11.15
CA PRO A 77 -15.41 1.93 11.28
C PRO A 77 -16.01 1.11 10.12
N ARG A 78 -17.02 1.65 9.42
CA ARG A 78 -17.78 0.96 8.36
C ARG A 78 -17.34 1.29 6.93
N GLN A 79 -16.52 2.32 6.71
CA GLN A 79 -15.97 2.67 5.39
C GLN A 79 -14.55 2.14 5.13
N ARG A 80 -14.06 1.21 5.97
CA ARG A 80 -12.73 0.61 5.90
C ARG A 80 -12.35 -0.02 4.54
N CYS A 81 -13.31 -0.35 3.68
CA CYS A 81 -13.07 -1.00 2.38
C CYS A 81 -13.59 -0.22 1.14
N ARG A 82 -14.33 0.89 1.31
CA ARG A 82 -15.10 1.48 0.18
C ARG A 82 -14.34 2.49 -0.70
N ARG A 83 -13.22 3.06 -0.24
CA ARG A 83 -12.56 4.15 -0.98
C ARG A 83 -11.57 3.66 -2.05
N TYR A 84 -10.99 2.47 -1.88
CA TYR A 84 -10.05 1.91 -2.86
C TYR A 84 -10.73 1.28 -4.09
N SER A 85 -11.98 0.79 -3.97
CA SER A 85 -12.69 0.22 -5.13
C SER A 85 -13.27 1.29 -6.08
N GLN A 86 -13.38 2.55 -5.66
CA GLN A 86 -13.97 3.62 -6.45
C GLN A 86 -12.97 4.39 -7.34
N LEU A 87 -11.67 4.25 -7.10
CA LEU A 87 -10.62 4.91 -7.90
C LEU A 87 -10.18 4.10 -9.13
N GLY A 88 -10.64 2.85 -9.28
CA GLY A 88 -10.27 1.97 -10.38
C GLY A 88 -11.28 1.87 -11.55
N GLY A 89 -12.32 2.72 -11.59
CA GLY A 89 -13.49 2.49 -12.43
C GLY A 89 -13.97 3.65 -13.33
N ARG A 90 -13.22 4.75 -13.49
CA ARG A 90 -13.60 5.82 -14.44
C ARG A 90 -12.60 5.96 -15.58
N GLN A 91 -12.65 5.02 -16.52
CA GLN A 91 -12.21 5.23 -17.91
C GLN A 91 -12.61 4.01 -18.74
N ALA A 92 -13.89 3.94 -19.09
CA ALA A 92 -14.40 3.15 -20.20
C ALA A 92 -15.78 3.71 -20.54
N ASP A 93 -15.81 4.94 -21.06
CA ASP A 93 -16.97 5.44 -21.78
C ASP A 93 -16.46 6.14 -23.04
N ARG A 94 -16.78 5.51 -24.17
CA ARG A 94 -16.33 5.71 -25.57
C ARG A 94 -15.10 4.94 -26.04
#